data_AF-G8NQ54-F1
#
_entry.id   AF-G8NQ54-F1
#
_cell.length_a   1.000
_cell.length_b   1.000
_cell.length_c   1.000
_cell.angle_alpha   90.00
_cell.angle_beta   90.00
_cell.angle_gamma   90.00
#
_symmetry.space_group_name_H-M   'P 1'
#
loop_
_entity.id
_entity.type
_entity.pdbx_description
1 polymer ?
#
loop_
_entity_poly.entity_id
_entity_poly.type
_entity_poly.pdbx_seq_one_letter_code
_entity_poly.pdbx_strand_id
1 'polypeptide(L)'
;MNTRALCLSLLLVLPLAGCHGHSTSAPASAQAVADQHAVLEAEREQLDSIPPPSKNRYMAVHTYESWENPYVTVQAGMVTLHVLLADANTSDYGAGGILRPVGARRQELNLSMEKLGEAISAVPQTSWPYGRVIAIEEAHKVPASAQPQIRRTMETAVGTLNDLGIVVYDLNDGKLQ
;
A
#
# COMPACT_ATOMS: atom_id res chain seq x y z
N MET A 1 13.95 31.52 74.27
CA MET A 1 13.57 32.12 72.97
C MET A 1 13.59 30.99 71.95
N ASN A 2 12.50 30.27 71.68
CA ASN A 2 11.45 30.48 70.66
C ASN A 2 11.37 29.09 69.96
N THR A 3 10.28 28.41 69.61
CA THR A 3 8.83 28.64 69.60
C THR A 3 8.15 27.27 69.35
N ARG A 4 6.88 27.15 69.74
CA ARG A 4 5.97 26.00 69.58
C ARG A 4 5.52 25.77 68.13
N ALA A 5 5.00 24.55 67.84
CA ALA A 5 3.71 24.22 67.18
C ALA A 5 3.84 22.99 66.25
N LEU A 6 3.20 21.84 66.51
CA LEU A 6 1.78 21.43 66.29
C LEU A 6 1.49 20.89 64.87
N CYS A 7 1.27 19.56 64.82
CA CYS A 7 0.20 18.82 64.13
C CYS A 7 -0.35 19.35 62.79
N LEU A 8 -0.29 18.53 61.72
CA LEU A 8 -1.50 17.94 61.10
C LEU A 8 -1.14 16.94 59.98
N SER A 9 -1.69 15.75 60.10
CA SER A 9 -1.76 14.73 59.05
C SER A 9 -2.65 15.21 57.91
N LEU A 10 -2.20 15.12 56.65
CA LEU A 10 -3.09 15.20 55.49
C LEU A 10 -2.77 14.06 54.52
N LEU A 11 -3.62 13.04 54.55
CA LEU A 11 -3.72 11.96 53.57
C LEU A 11 -4.15 12.57 52.22
N LEU A 12 -3.28 12.52 51.22
CA LEU A 12 -3.60 12.87 49.84
C LEU A 12 -4.07 11.61 49.12
N VAL A 13 -5.38 11.46 48.95
CA VAL A 13 -5.99 10.44 48.08
C VAL A 13 -5.96 10.99 46.65
N LEU A 14 -5.14 10.41 45.77
CA LEU A 14 -5.19 10.66 44.33
C LEU A 14 -6.29 9.80 43.68
N PRO A 15 -7.30 10.37 43.01
CA PRO A 15 -8.07 9.62 42.04
C PRO A 15 -7.28 9.53 40.73
N LEU A 16 -6.86 8.32 40.35
CA LEU A 16 -6.44 8.00 38.99
C LEU A 16 -7.69 8.03 38.09
N ALA A 17 -7.99 9.20 37.51
CA ALA A 17 -8.93 9.31 36.42
C ALA A 17 -8.27 8.75 35.15
N GLY A 18 -8.64 7.52 34.77
CA GLY A 18 -8.24 6.92 33.51
C GLY A 18 -8.95 7.59 32.34
N CYS A 19 -8.30 8.60 31.74
CA CYS A 19 -8.71 9.12 30.44
C CYS A 19 -8.39 8.05 29.38
N HIS A 20 -9.43 7.36 28.89
CA HIS A 20 -9.36 6.64 27.62
C HIS A 20 -9.19 7.68 26.51
N GLY A 21 -7.94 7.98 26.17
CA GLY A 21 -7.59 8.86 25.06
C GLY A 21 -8.12 8.27 23.77
N HIS A 22 -9.27 8.77 23.30
CA HIS A 22 -9.50 8.83 21.87
C HIS A 22 -8.47 9.82 21.33
N SER A 23 -7.40 9.28 20.72
CA SER A 23 -6.41 10.07 20.00
C SER A 23 -7.08 10.67 18.78
N THR A 24 -7.77 11.80 18.95
CA THR A 24 -8.19 12.64 17.84
C THR A 24 -6.92 13.25 17.26
N SER A 25 -6.55 12.82 16.05
CA SER A 25 -5.43 13.42 15.31
C SER A 25 -5.66 14.91 15.18
N ALA A 26 -4.71 15.72 15.67
CA ALA A 26 -4.75 17.17 15.48
C ALA A 26 -4.83 17.50 13.97
N PRO A 27 -5.55 18.56 13.56
CA PRO A 27 -5.61 18.95 12.16
C PRO A 27 -4.20 19.24 11.65
N ALA A 28 -3.85 18.68 10.50
CA ALA A 28 -2.57 18.93 9.85
C ALA A 28 -2.43 20.42 9.55
N SER A 29 -1.22 20.96 9.73
CA SER A 29 -0.92 22.34 9.36
C SER A 29 -1.03 22.53 7.84
N ALA A 30 -1.36 23.74 7.38
CA ALA A 30 -1.42 24.06 5.96
C ALA A 30 -0.10 23.73 5.23
N GLN A 31 1.04 23.89 5.90
CA GLN A 31 2.35 23.54 5.37
C GLN A 31 2.48 22.02 5.16
N ALA A 32 2.09 21.22 6.15
CA ALA A 32 2.16 19.75 6.04
C ALA A 32 1.28 19.22 4.89
N VAL A 33 0.12 19.84 4.66
CA VAL A 33 -0.76 19.50 3.53
C VAL A 33 -0.11 19.89 2.20
N ALA A 34 0.49 21.08 2.11
CA ALA A 34 1.20 21.52 0.91
C ALA A 34 2.40 20.62 0.57
N ASP A 35 3.17 20.22 1.58
CA ASP A 35 4.32 19.31 1.42
C ASP A 35 3.85 17.93 0.93
N GLN A 36 2.75 17.40 1.46
CA GLN A 36 2.16 16.13 1.00
C GLN A 36 1.70 16.21 -0.47
N HIS A 37 1.06 17.31 -0.86
CA HIS A 37 0.67 17.52 -2.26
C HIS A 37 1.88 17.59 -3.19
N ALA A 38 2.96 18.25 -2.77
CA ALA A 38 4.18 18.32 -3.57
C ALA A 38 4.84 16.94 -3.76
N VAL A 39 4.82 16.10 -2.71
CA VAL A 39 5.30 14.71 -2.81
C VAL A 39 4.44 13.90 -3.77
N LEU A 40 3.12 13.95 -3.64
CA LEU A 40 2.20 13.25 -4.53
C LEU A 40 2.39 13.67 -6.00
N GLU A 41 2.54 14.96 -6.27
CA GLU A 41 2.75 15.45 -7.64
C GLU A 41 4.07 14.94 -8.22
N ALA A 42 5.15 14.95 -7.43
CA ALA A 42 6.43 14.38 -7.87
C ALA A 42 6.33 12.88 -8.18
N GLU A 43 5.58 12.12 -7.38
CA GLU A 43 5.31 10.69 -7.65
C GLU A 43 4.50 10.50 -8.93
N ARG A 44 3.51 11.37 -9.21
CA ARG A 44 2.74 11.37 -10.47
C ARG A 44 3.62 11.67 -11.67
N GLU A 45 4.47 12.68 -11.59
CA GLU A 45 5.40 13.05 -12.66
C GLU A 45 6.36 11.90 -13.02
N GLN A 46 6.83 11.14 -12.02
CA GLN A 46 7.65 9.95 -12.25
C GLN A 46 6.88 8.89 -13.06
N LEU A 47 5.60 8.68 -12.71
CA LEU A 47 4.73 7.70 -13.36
C LEU A 47 4.29 8.12 -14.77
N ASP A 48 4.30 9.41 -15.11
CA ASP A 48 3.89 9.90 -16.42
C ASP A 48 4.75 9.37 -17.58
N SER A 49 5.97 8.92 -17.28
CA SER A 49 6.84 8.21 -18.23
C SER A 49 6.28 6.85 -18.69
N ILE A 50 5.41 6.23 -17.89
CA ILE A 50 4.76 4.95 -18.21
C ILE A 50 3.58 5.24 -19.14
N PRO A 51 3.41 4.53 -20.27
CA PRO A 51 2.28 4.77 -21.17
C PRO A 51 0.91 4.62 -20.50
N PRO A 52 -0.13 5.31 -21.00
CA PRO A 52 -1.51 5.08 -20.57
C PRO A 52 -1.90 3.59 -20.69
N PRO A 53 -2.82 3.11 -19.83
CA PRO A 53 -3.18 1.70 -19.81
C PRO A 53 -3.89 1.27 -21.11
N SER A 54 -3.51 0.11 -21.62
CA SER A 54 -4.12 -0.47 -22.82
C SER A 54 -5.15 -1.52 -22.42
N LYS A 55 -6.43 -1.17 -22.54
CA LYS A 55 -7.58 -2.02 -22.17
C LYS A 55 -7.52 -3.42 -22.78
N ASN A 56 -7.21 -3.52 -24.07
CA ASN A 56 -7.12 -4.81 -24.77
C ASN A 56 -6.01 -5.73 -24.22
N ARG A 57 -4.95 -5.16 -23.63
CA ARG A 57 -3.85 -5.96 -23.07
C ARG A 57 -4.22 -6.51 -21.70
N TYR A 58 -4.57 -5.65 -20.75
CA TYR A 58 -4.77 -6.11 -19.37
C TYR A 58 -6.08 -6.90 -19.19
N MET A 59 -7.13 -6.61 -19.96
CA MET A 59 -8.40 -7.35 -19.86
C MET A 59 -8.34 -8.77 -20.44
N ALA A 60 -7.29 -9.10 -21.20
CA ALA A 60 -7.09 -10.46 -21.71
C ALA A 60 -6.48 -11.40 -20.66
N VAL A 61 -6.08 -10.86 -19.50
CA VAL A 61 -5.42 -11.59 -18.42
C VAL A 61 -6.38 -11.76 -17.26
N HIS A 62 -6.55 -12.99 -16.79
CA HIS A 62 -7.55 -13.35 -15.79
C HIS A 62 -6.98 -14.04 -14.55
N THR A 63 -5.65 -14.21 -14.47
CA THR A 63 -4.99 -14.85 -13.32
C THR A 63 -3.74 -14.08 -12.89
N TYR A 64 -3.42 -14.11 -11.60
CA TYR A 64 -2.22 -13.45 -11.05
C TYR A 64 -0.90 -14.11 -11.50
N GLU A 65 -0.93 -15.37 -11.92
CA GLU A 65 0.25 -16.08 -12.46
C GLU A 65 0.63 -15.54 -13.84
N SER A 66 -0.38 -15.16 -14.64
CA SER A 66 -0.21 -14.61 -15.99
C SER A 66 -0.16 -13.08 -16.03
N TRP A 67 -0.42 -12.42 -14.90
CA TRP A 67 -0.32 -10.98 -14.76
C TRP A 67 1.15 -10.54 -14.63
N GLU A 68 1.58 -9.69 -15.56
CA GLU A 68 2.96 -9.19 -15.64
C GLU A 68 3.17 -7.78 -15.06
N ASN A 69 2.13 -6.94 -15.08
CA ASN A 69 2.18 -5.63 -14.44
C ASN A 69 2.34 -5.76 -12.92
N PRO A 70 2.66 -4.69 -12.19
CA PRO A 70 2.65 -4.74 -10.73
C PRO A 70 1.22 -5.01 -10.25
N TYR A 71 1.10 -5.73 -9.13
CA TYR A 71 -0.18 -5.94 -8.45
C TYR A 71 -0.01 -5.84 -6.94
N VAL A 72 -1.11 -5.55 -6.25
CA VAL A 72 -1.12 -5.33 -4.81
C VAL A 72 -2.05 -6.32 -4.14
N THR A 73 -1.55 -6.98 -3.10
CA THR A 73 -2.37 -7.77 -2.18
C THR A 73 -2.58 -6.99 -0.90
N VAL A 74 -3.84 -6.73 -0.56
CA VAL A 74 -4.24 -5.93 0.59
C VAL A 74 -4.42 -6.81 1.82
N GLN A 75 -3.77 -6.42 2.91
CA GLN A 75 -3.87 -7.05 4.23
C GLN A 75 -4.48 -6.06 5.24
N ALA A 76 -4.61 -6.47 6.49
CA ALA A 76 -5.12 -5.59 7.55
C ALA A 76 -4.10 -4.49 7.89
N GLY A 77 -4.26 -3.30 7.31
CA GLY A 77 -3.40 -2.13 7.55
C GLY A 77 -2.06 -2.12 6.80
N MET A 78 -1.81 -3.11 5.95
CA MET A 78 -0.56 -3.28 5.19
C MET A 78 -0.90 -3.73 3.76
N VAL A 79 0.07 -3.57 2.86
CA VAL A 79 -0.03 -4.03 1.47
C VAL A 79 1.24 -4.77 1.07
N THR A 80 1.07 -5.78 0.23
CA THR A 80 2.17 -6.46 -0.45
C THR A 80 2.17 -6.03 -1.90
N LEU A 81 3.23 -5.36 -2.34
CA LEU A 81 3.44 -5.02 -3.75
C LEU A 81 4.24 -6.14 -4.41
N HIS A 82 3.67 -6.70 -5.47
CA HIS A 82 4.30 -7.74 -6.29
C HIS A 82 4.78 -7.11 -7.60
N VAL A 83 6.07 -7.22 -7.90
CA VAL A 83 6.69 -6.65 -9.10
C VAL A 83 7.40 -7.74 -9.88
N LEU A 84 7.08 -7.88 -11.16
CA LEU A 84 7.83 -8.74 -12.07
C LEU A 84 9.02 -7.96 -12.64
N LEU A 85 10.24 -8.40 -12.34
CA LEU A 85 11.45 -7.79 -12.86
C LEU A 85 11.85 -8.43 -14.20
N ALA A 86 12.50 -7.64 -15.07
CA ALA A 86 13.06 -8.14 -16.33
C ALA A 86 14.08 -9.26 -16.07
N ASP A 87 14.23 -10.16 -17.04
CA ASP A 87 15.26 -11.20 -16.94
C ASP A 87 16.64 -10.56 -17.12
N ALA A 88 17.53 -10.76 -16.15
CA ALA A 88 18.89 -10.22 -16.19
C ALA A 88 19.77 -10.93 -17.23
N ASN A 89 19.38 -12.11 -17.69
CA ASN A 89 20.14 -12.87 -18.69
C ASN A 89 19.68 -12.51 -20.11
N THR A 90 20.60 -11.92 -20.88
CA THR A 90 20.38 -11.40 -22.23
C THR A 90 20.30 -12.48 -23.32
N SER A 91 20.49 -13.75 -22.99
CA SER A 91 20.38 -14.86 -23.94
C SER A 91 18.96 -15.44 -23.98
N ASP A 92 18.50 -15.83 -25.17
CA ASP A 92 17.19 -16.45 -25.36
C ASP A 92 17.15 -17.93 -24.91
N TYR A 93 18.33 -18.53 -24.68
CA TYR A 93 18.43 -19.94 -24.30
C TYR A 93 17.78 -20.19 -22.93
N GLY A 94 16.73 -21.01 -22.95
CA GLY A 94 16.01 -21.45 -21.75
C GLY A 94 15.05 -20.42 -21.15
N ALA A 95 14.80 -19.29 -21.81
CA ALA A 95 13.84 -18.28 -21.35
C ALA A 95 12.43 -18.90 -21.19
N GLY A 96 11.81 -18.69 -20.02
CA GLY A 96 10.48 -19.24 -19.71
C GLY A 96 10.44 -20.76 -19.49
N GLY A 97 11.59 -21.45 -19.52
CA GLY A 97 11.69 -22.88 -19.26
C GLY A 97 11.86 -23.23 -17.78
N ILE A 98 12.04 -24.53 -17.48
CA ILE A 98 12.21 -25.06 -16.10
C ILE A 98 13.32 -24.36 -15.33
N LEU A 99 14.41 -23.99 -16.01
CA LEU A 99 15.59 -23.37 -15.38
C LEU A 99 15.46 -21.85 -15.21
N ARG A 100 14.51 -21.21 -15.91
CA ARG A 100 14.29 -19.75 -15.87
C ARG A 100 12.79 -19.42 -15.88
N PRO A 101 12.04 -19.84 -14.85
CA PRO A 101 10.61 -19.56 -14.78
C PRO A 101 10.36 -18.06 -14.55
N VAL A 102 9.35 -17.51 -15.22
CA VAL A 102 8.96 -16.09 -15.09
C VAL A 102 8.63 -15.73 -13.65
N GLY A 103 7.90 -16.60 -12.93
CA GLY A 103 7.48 -16.36 -11.55
C GLY A 103 8.64 -16.19 -10.55
N ALA A 104 9.83 -16.77 -10.80
CA ALA A 104 10.98 -16.60 -9.91
C ALA A 104 11.58 -15.19 -9.94
N ARG A 105 11.21 -14.37 -10.94
CA ARG A 105 11.60 -12.96 -11.05
C ARG A 105 10.62 -12.03 -10.34
N ARG A 106 9.58 -12.56 -9.71
CA ARG A 106 8.63 -11.77 -8.93
C ARG A 106 9.23 -11.41 -7.58
N GLN A 107 9.32 -10.12 -7.31
CA GLN A 107 9.72 -9.58 -6.02
C GLN A 107 8.47 -9.17 -5.25
N GLU A 108 8.47 -9.45 -3.95
CA GLU A 108 7.40 -9.08 -3.03
C GLU A 108 7.92 -8.07 -2.01
N LEU A 109 7.20 -6.97 -1.87
CA LEU A 109 7.53 -5.87 -0.96
C LEU A 109 6.37 -5.68 0.00
N ASN A 110 6.58 -5.97 1.29
CA ASN A 110 5.60 -5.71 2.33
C ASN A 110 5.77 -4.28 2.84
N LEU A 111 4.73 -3.46 2.72
CA LEU A 111 4.79 -2.01 2.91
C LEU A 111 3.64 -1.54 3.79
N SER A 112 3.88 -0.48 4.56
CA SER A 112 2.80 0.28 5.18
C SER A 112 2.08 1.10 4.11
N MET A 113 0.81 1.45 4.38
CA MET A 113 -0.02 2.20 3.43
C MET A 113 0.59 3.54 3.01
N GLU A 114 1.28 4.22 3.92
CA GLU A 114 1.93 5.52 3.66
C GLU A 114 3.13 5.41 2.69
N LYS A 115 3.67 4.21 2.49
CA LYS A 115 4.81 3.94 1.60
C LYS A 115 4.40 3.40 0.23
N LEU A 116 3.10 3.21 0.01
CA LEU A 116 2.60 2.65 -1.24
C LEU A 116 2.93 3.53 -2.45
N GLY A 117 2.74 4.86 -2.35
CA GLY A 117 3.03 5.79 -3.43
C GLY A 117 4.50 5.78 -3.85
N GLU A 118 5.39 6.03 -2.89
CA GLU A 118 6.85 5.98 -3.06
C GLU A 118 7.32 4.66 -3.69
N ALA A 119 6.79 3.53 -3.21
CA ALA A 119 7.20 2.22 -3.73
C ALA A 119 6.74 2.00 -5.17
N ILE A 120 5.54 2.48 -5.53
CA ILE A 120 5.00 2.35 -6.88
C ILE A 120 5.73 3.23 -7.88
N SER A 121 6.04 4.48 -7.50
CA SER A 121 6.77 5.40 -8.38
C SER A 121 8.23 4.95 -8.62
N ALA A 122 8.79 4.18 -7.69
CA ALA A 122 10.10 3.54 -7.83
C ALA A 122 10.10 2.27 -8.71
N VAL A 123 8.93 1.76 -9.14
CA VAL A 123 8.86 0.56 -9.97
C VAL A 123 9.45 0.83 -11.36
N PRO A 124 10.40 0.01 -11.86
CA PRO A 124 10.99 0.20 -13.17
C PRO A 124 9.95 0.23 -14.30
N GLN A 125 10.12 1.10 -15.28
CA GLN A 125 9.22 1.22 -16.43
C GLN A 125 9.02 -0.11 -17.19
N THR A 126 10.04 -0.96 -17.22
CA THR A 126 10.00 -2.29 -17.86
C THR A 126 8.99 -3.25 -17.23
N SER A 127 8.56 -2.99 -15.99
CA SER A 127 7.57 -3.78 -15.27
C SER A 127 6.12 -3.39 -15.60
N TRP A 128 5.90 -2.49 -16.57
CA TRP A 128 4.57 -1.99 -16.96
C TRP A 128 4.15 -2.36 -18.41
N PRO A 129 4.20 -3.64 -18.82
CA PRO A 129 3.85 -4.03 -20.19
C PRO A 129 2.43 -3.64 -20.61
N TYR A 130 1.50 -3.47 -19.67
CA TYR A 130 0.10 -3.10 -19.96
C TYR A 130 -0.17 -1.59 -19.87
N GLY A 131 0.84 -0.77 -19.55
CA GLY A 131 0.70 0.65 -19.21
C GLY A 131 0.35 0.86 -17.73
N ARG A 132 -0.05 2.08 -17.34
CA ARG A 132 -0.38 2.45 -15.95
C ARG A 132 -1.67 1.82 -15.42
N VAL A 133 -1.62 0.52 -15.19
CA VAL A 133 -2.69 -0.27 -14.55
C VAL A 133 -2.08 -1.18 -13.49
N ILE A 134 -2.68 -1.23 -12.32
CA ILE A 134 -2.29 -2.14 -11.25
C ILE A 134 -3.48 -3.03 -10.92
N ALA A 135 -3.21 -4.32 -10.79
CA ALA A 135 -4.18 -5.25 -10.28
C ALA A 135 -4.24 -5.23 -8.75
N ILE A 136 -5.40 -5.48 -8.18
CA ILE A 136 -5.58 -5.49 -6.73
C ILE A 136 -6.38 -6.71 -6.25
N GLU A 137 -5.93 -7.33 -5.15
CA GLU A 137 -6.66 -8.39 -4.46
C GLU A 137 -6.67 -8.21 -2.96
N GLU A 138 -7.67 -8.80 -2.31
CA GLU A 138 -7.69 -9.01 -0.87
C GLU A 138 -6.90 -10.27 -0.49
N ALA A 139 -6.21 -10.23 0.65
CA ALA A 139 -5.55 -11.40 1.19
C ALA A 139 -6.56 -12.53 1.48
N HIS A 140 -6.25 -13.71 0.96
CA HIS A 140 -7.07 -14.90 1.15
C HIS A 140 -6.90 -15.47 2.57
N LYS A 141 -7.92 -16.20 3.06
CA LYS A 141 -7.90 -16.95 4.35
C LYS A 141 -7.72 -16.09 5.60
N VAL A 142 -8.25 -14.86 5.58
CA VAL A 142 -8.25 -13.95 6.74
C VAL A 142 -9.42 -14.26 7.69
N PRO A 143 -9.25 -14.06 9.02
CA PRO A 143 -10.34 -14.23 9.97
C PRO A 143 -11.45 -13.21 9.74
N ALA A 144 -12.70 -13.59 9.98
CA ALA A 144 -13.86 -12.72 9.78
C ALA A 144 -13.77 -11.40 10.56
N SER A 145 -13.07 -11.38 11.69
CA SER A 145 -12.83 -10.16 12.49
C SER A 145 -11.95 -9.12 11.79
N ALA A 146 -11.06 -9.52 10.87
CA ALA A 146 -10.15 -8.63 10.16
C ALA A 146 -10.75 -8.02 8.88
N GLN A 147 -11.85 -8.58 8.38
CA GLN A 147 -12.53 -8.17 7.15
C GLN A 147 -12.87 -6.67 7.09
N PRO A 148 -13.42 -6.04 8.15
CA PRO A 148 -13.71 -4.61 8.11
C PRO A 148 -12.46 -3.74 7.95
N GLN A 149 -11.32 -4.18 8.53
CA GLN A 149 -10.07 -3.44 8.42
C GLN A 149 -9.45 -3.61 7.03
N ILE A 150 -9.51 -4.80 6.45
CA ILE A 150 -9.05 -5.06 5.09
C ILE A 150 -9.81 -4.20 4.09
N ARG A 151 -11.14 -4.11 4.22
CA ARG A 151 -11.96 -3.26 3.35
C ARG A 151 -11.54 -1.78 3.39
N ARG A 152 -11.30 -1.22 4.58
CA ARG A 152 -10.80 0.16 4.70
C ARG A 152 -9.41 0.32 4.10
N THR A 153 -8.56 -0.69 4.27
CA THR A 153 -7.21 -0.70 3.70
C THR A 153 -7.29 -0.75 2.16
N MET A 154 -8.22 -1.54 1.62
CA MET A 154 -8.51 -1.65 0.19
C MET A 154 -8.98 -0.30 -0.36
N GLU A 155 -9.98 0.33 0.27
CA GLU A 155 -10.48 1.66 -0.11
C GLU A 155 -9.34 2.70 -0.12
N THR A 156 -8.47 2.66 0.90
CA THR A 156 -7.31 3.56 0.99
C THR A 156 -6.32 3.28 -0.13
N ALA A 157 -6.00 2.01 -0.40
CA ALA A 157 -5.08 1.63 -1.47
C ALA A 157 -5.60 2.06 -2.84
N VAL A 158 -6.88 1.82 -3.13
CA VAL A 158 -7.53 2.26 -4.36
C VAL A 158 -7.48 3.78 -4.49
N GLY A 159 -7.74 4.52 -3.41
CA GLY A 159 -7.61 5.98 -3.36
C GLY A 159 -6.21 6.44 -3.75
N THR A 160 -5.18 5.93 -3.06
CA THR A 160 -3.78 6.25 -3.35
C THR A 160 -3.40 5.93 -4.80
N LEU A 161 -3.81 4.78 -5.34
CA LEU A 161 -3.54 4.41 -6.73
C LEU A 161 -4.20 5.37 -7.73
N ASN A 162 -5.45 5.75 -7.48
CA ASN A 162 -6.18 6.70 -8.34
C ASN A 162 -5.55 8.11 -8.26
N ASP A 163 -5.13 8.53 -7.07
CA ASP A 163 -4.44 9.80 -6.83
C ASP A 163 -3.08 9.86 -7.53
N LEU A 164 -2.47 8.70 -7.83
CA LEU A 164 -1.27 8.57 -8.66
C LEU A 164 -1.57 8.50 -10.17
N GLY A 165 -2.86 8.50 -10.57
CA GLY A 165 -3.28 8.38 -11.97
C GLY A 165 -3.14 6.96 -12.54
N ILE A 166 -3.12 5.95 -11.67
CA ILE A 166 -3.06 4.54 -12.04
C ILE A 166 -4.48 3.97 -12.11
N VAL A 167 -4.77 3.21 -13.16
CA VAL A 167 -6.04 2.48 -13.26
C VAL A 167 -5.97 1.24 -12.37
N VAL A 168 -6.94 1.08 -11.47
CA VAL A 168 -7.07 -0.12 -10.66
C VAL A 168 -7.92 -1.15 -11.39
N TYR A 169 -7.46 -2.41 -11.40
CA TYR A 169 -8.17 -3.53 -11.99
C TYR A 169 -8.32 -4.67 -10.99
N ASP A 170 -9.54 -5.19 -10.82
CA ASP A 170 -9.78 -6.40 -10.03
C ASP A 170 -9.90 -7.60 -10.99
N LEU A 171 -8.95 -8.54 -10.91
CA LEU A 171 -8.97 -9.76 -11.72
C LEU A 171 -10.14 -10.69 -11.34
N ASN A 172 -10.67 -10.56 -10.13
CA ASN A 172 -11.77 -11.37 -9.65
C ASN A 172 -13.15 -10.84 -10.09
N ASP A 173 -13.28 -9.55 -10.43
CA ASP A 173 -14.53 -8.98 -10.97
C ASP A 173 -14.86 -9.55 -12.37
N GLY A 174 -13.85 -10.04 -13.09
CA GLY A 174 -14.01 -10.83 -14.31
C GLY A 174 -14.57 -12.25 -14.09
N LYS A 175 -14.67 -12.72 -12.84
CA LYS A 175 -15.34 -13.97 -12.47
C LYS A 175 -16.79 -13.67 -12.10
N LEU A 176 -17.57 -13.24 -13.08
CA LEU A 176 -19.02 -13.36 -13.01
C LEU A 176 -19.36 -14.86 -13.05
N GLN A 177 -19.54 -15.47 -11.89
CA GLN A 177 -20.32 -16.69 -11.71
C GLN A 177 -21.46 -16.42 -10.74
#